data_AF-A0A2A4NSI0-F1
#
_entry.id   AF-A0A2A4NSI0-F1
#
_cell.length_a   1.000
_cell.length_b   1.000
_cell.length_c   1.000
_cell.angle_alpha   90.00
_cell.angle_beta   90.00
_cell.angle_gamma   90.00
#
_symmetry.space_group_name_H-M   'P 1'
#
loop_
_entity.id
_entity.type
_entity.pdbx_description
1 polymer ?
#
loop_
_entity_poly.entity_id
_entity_poly.type
_entity_poly.pdbx_seq_one_letter_code
_entity_poly.pdbx_strand_id
1 'polypeptide(L)'
;MNFSRRTAQLLHEDHQATIEIIEALDQMIAQARKTPPDVTDPTVQATLKRAASAIRDEVSNHFTFEETELFTRLEDLGDVGIAAHLREEHAALLPLGNQVADRAAQALNSGFTPDQWRDFHSYAGELIERMFAHIQKEEMALLPMLDELLDDETDLELSTRYGESH
;
A
#
# COMPACT_ATOMS: atom_id res chain seq x y z
N MET A 1 14.49 0.37 -7.96
CA MET A 1 15.71 1.19 -7.76
C MET A 1 16.79 0.29 -7.16
N ASN A 2 17.97 0.78 -6.77
CA ASN A 2 18.90 -0.02 -5.96
C ASN A 2 19.34 0.82 -4.76
N PHE A 3 19.00 0.37 -3.56
CA PHE A 3 19.27 1.04 -2.28
C PHE A 3 20.39 0.32 -1.54
N SER A 4 21.22 1.08 -0.81
CA SER A 4 22.35 0.55 -0.04
C SER A 4 21.92 0.08 1.36
N ARG A 5 20.92 0.75 1.95
CA ARG A 5 20.35 0.50 3.27
C ARG A 5 19.30 -0.60 3.22
N ARG A 6 19.35 -1.52 4.19
CA ARG A 6 18.42 -2.66 4.23
C ARG A 6 17.00 -2.19 4.51
N THR A 7 16.81 -1.13 5.31
CA THR A 7 15.50 -0.54 5.59
C THR A 7 14.85 -0.05 4.29
N ALA A 8 15.58 0.72 3.47
CA ALA A 8 15.08 1.20 2.18
C ALA A 8 14.81 0.06 1.18
N GLN A 9 15.62 -1.02 1.21
CA GLN A 9 15.35 -2.22 0.40
C GLN A 9 14.06 -2.92 0.81
N LEU A 10 13.80 -3.10 2.12
CA LEU A 10 12.59 -3.75 2.60
C LEU A 10 11.33 -2.94 2.24
N LEU A 11 11.37 -1.61 2.43
CA LEU A 11 10.27 -0.73 2.02
C LEU A 11 10.03 -0.80 0.51
N HIS A 12 11.11 -0.81 -0.28
CA HIS A 12 11.01 -0.99 -1.74
C HIS A 12 10.37 -2.34 -2.11
N GLU A 13 10.76 -3.43 -1.43
CA GLU A 13 10.18 -4.76 -1.64
C GLU A 13 8.66 -4.75 -1.37
N ASP A 14 8.22 -4.11 -0.28
CA ASP A 14 6.80 -3.95 0.07
C ASP A 14 6.04 -3.06 -0.93
N HIS A 15 6.66 -1.99 -1.42
CA HIS A 15 6.09 -1.17 -2.49
C HIS A 15 5.87 -1.96 -3.77
N GLN A 16 6.82 -2.82 -4.16
CA GLN A 16 6.65 -3.69 -5.33
C GLN A 16 5.49 -4.68 -5.13
N ALA A 17 5.41 -5.31 -3.95
CA ALA A 17 4.30 -6.21 -3.63
C ALA A 17 2.94 -5.50 -3.68
N THR A 18 2.87 -4.29 -3.12
CA THR A 18 1.66 -3.46 -3.16
C THR A 18 1.29 -3.09 -4.60
N ILE A 19 2.26 -2.68 -5.43
CA ILE A 19 2.05 -2.35 -6.84
C ILE A 19 1.47 -3.55 -7.59
N GLU A 20 1.99 -4.77 -7.41
CA GLU A 20 1.47 -5.96 -8.07
C GLU A 20 -0.03 -6.19 -7.76
N ILE A 21 -0.45 -5.94 -6.52
CA ILE A 21 -1.85 -6.07 -6.11
C ILE A 21 -2.71 -4.98 -6.77
N ILE A 22 -2.22 -3.73 -6.76
CA ILE A 22 -2.90 -2.58 -7.34
C ILE A 22 -3.05 -2.72 -8.85
N GLU A 23 -2.02 -3.19 -9.57
CA GLU A 23 -2.09 -3.49 -11.01
C GLU A 23 -3.09 -4.60 -11.32
N ALA A 24 -3.12 -5.67 -10.52
CA ALA A 24 -4.09 -6.74 -10.67
C ALA A 24 -5.54 -6.25 -10.46
N LEU A 25 -5.75 -5.35 -9.49
CA LEU A 25 -7.03 -4.69 -9.27
C LEU A 25 -7.41 -3.79 -10.44
N ASP A 26 -6.50 -2.96 -10.93
CA ASP A 26 -6.73 -2.06 -12.06
C ASP A 26 -7.11 -2.84 -13.32
N GLN A 27 -6.37 -3.91 -13.61
CA GLN A 27 -6.67 -4.78 -14.74
C GLN A 27 -8.05 -5.44 -14.60
N MET A 28 -8.42 -5.91 -13.41
CA MET A 28 -9.72 -6.53 -13.14
C MET A 28 -10.88 -5.53 -13.36
N ILE A 29 -10.78 -4.31 -12.83
CA ILE A 29 -11.83 -3.29 -12.99
C ILE A 29 -11.92 -2.82 -14.45
N ALA A 30 -10.78 -2.67 -15.14
CA ALA A 30 -10.74 -2.24 -16.53
C ALA A 30 -11.38 -3.26 -17.49
N GLN A 31 -11.23 -4.56 -17.20
CA GLN A 31 -11.85 -5.63 -17.97
C GLN A 31 -13.37 -5.74 -17.72
N ALA A 32 -13.79 -5.69 -16.46
CA ALA A 32 -15.19 -5.83 -16.06
C ALA A 32 -16.04 -4.58 -16.39
N ARG A 33 -15.43 -3.39 -16.38
CA ARG A 33 -16.06 -2.09 -16.65
C ARG A 33 -17.33 -1.91 -15.80
N LYS A 34 -18.51 -1.94 -16.43
CA LYS A 34 -19.80 -1.68 -15.77
C LYS A 34 -20.49 -2.94 -15.24
N THR A 35 -20.05 -4.12 -15.67
CA THR A 35 -20.69 -5.38 -15.30
C THR A 35 -19.86 -6.05 -14.23
N PRO A 36 -20.45 -6.53 -13.13
CA PRO A 36 -19.69 -7.22 -12.10
C PRO A 36 -18.95 -8.44 -12.68
N PRO A 37 -17.69 -8.67 -12.30
CA PRO A 37 -16.94 -9.84 -12.74
C PRO A 37 -17.51 -11.11 -12.10
N ASP A 38 -17.30 -12.25 -12.77
CA ASP A 38 -17.62 -13.56 -12.22
C ASP A 38 -16.62 -13.92 -11.12
N VAL A 39 -17.06 -13.92 -9.87
CA VAL A 39 -16.20 -14.25 -8.70
C VAL A 39 -15.81 -15.72 -8.61
N THR A 40 -16.36 -16.58 -9.49
CA THR A 40 -15.92 -17.98 -9.64
C THR A 40 -14.76 -18.12 -10.61
N ASP A 41 -14.45 -17.09 -11.40
CA ASP A 41 -13.23 -17.05 -12.20
C ASP A 41 -12.00 -17.08 -11.27
N PRO A 42 -11.04 -18.01 -11.49
CA PRO A 42 -9.88 -18.16 -10.62
C PRO A 42 -9.02 -16.89 -10.50
N THR A 43 -8.92 -16.10 -11.57
CA THR A 43 -8.13 -14.86 -11.61
C THR A 43 -8.82 -13.78 -10.78
N VAL A 44 -10.12 -13.57 -11.00
CA VAL A 44 -10.94 -12.62 -10.21
C VAL A 44 -10.89 -12.99 -8.73
N GLN A 45 -11.08 -14.28 -8.42
CA GLN A 45 -11.06 -14.75 -7.04
C GLN A 45 -9.68 -14.53 -6.38
N ALA A 46 -8.59 -14.78 -7.11
CA ALA A 46 -7.24 -14.54 -6.59
C ALA A 46 -6.99 -13.05 -6.32
N THR A 47 -7.38 -12.16 -7.24
CA THR A 47 -7.26 -10.71 -7.06
C THR A 47 -8.06 -10.23 -5.86
N LEU A 48 -9.31 -10.66 -5.71
CA LEU A 48 -10.15 -10.29 -4.56
C LEU A 48 -9.59 -10.83 -3.23
N LYS A 49 -9.03 -12.04 -3.22
CA LYS A 49 -8.38 -12.60 -2.01
C LYS A 49 -7.18 -11.75 -1.59
N ARG A 50 -6.30 -11.40 -2.53
CA ARG A 50 -5.16 -10.52 -2.27
C ARG A 50 -5.63 -9.15 -1.78
N ALA A 51 -6.60 -8.54 -2.45
CA ALA A 51 -7.15 -7.26 -2.03
C ALA A 51 -7.80 -7.30 -0.63
N ALA A 52 -8.40 -8.42 -0.24
CA ALA A 52 -9.02 -8.59 1.07
C ALA A 52 -8.02 -8.74 2.23
N SER A 53 -6.88 -9.40 2.01
CA SER A 53 -5.87 -9.64 3.06
C SER A 53 -4.68 -8.68 2.97
N ALA A 54 -4.05 -8.59 1.80
CA ALA A 54 -2.77 -7.91 1.63
C ALA A 54 -2.89 -6.39 1.77
N ILE A 55 -3.92 -5.78 1.14
CA ILE A 55 -4.14 -4.32 1.28
C ILE A 55 -4.39 -3.92 2.73
N ARG A 56 -4.99 -4.79 3.55
CA ARG A 56 -5.19 -4.47 4.96
C ARG A 56 -3.90 -4.59 5.75
N ASP A 57 -3.24 -5.74 5.65
CA ASP A 57 -2.13 -6.07 6.53
C ASP A 57 -0.85 -5.34 6.10
N GLU A 58 -0.53 -5.34 4.80
CA GLU A 58 0.68 -4.71 4.26
C GLU A 58 0.63 -3.19 4.45
N VAL A 59 -0.45 -2.53 4.02
CA VAL A 59 -0.58 -1.05 4.13
C VAL A 59 -0.61 -0.60 5.59
N SER A 60 -1.28 -1.35 6.48
CA SER A 60 -1.37 -0.93 7.88
C SER A 60 -0.04 -1.06 8.60
N ASN A 61 0.68 -2.17 8.41
CA ASN A 61 1.96 -2.39 9.07
C ASN A 61 3.04 -1.46 8.50
N HIS A 62 3.06 -1.30 7.16
CA HIS A 62 3.95 -0.38 6.47
C HIS A 62 3.78 1.06 6.97
N PHE A 63 2.57 1.61 6.89
CA PHE A 63 2.30 2.97 7.36
C PHE A 63 2.59 3.13 8.85
N THR A 64 2.27 2.13 9.68
CA THR A 64 2.56 2.19 11.12
C THR A 64 4.07 2.31 11.37
N PHE A 65 4.87 1.52 10.68
CA PHE A 65 6.33 1.57 10.81
C PHE A 65 6.88 2.94 10.37
N GLU A 66 6.48 3.42 9.20
CA GLU A 66 6.93 4.71 8.71
C GLU A 66 6.54 5.85 9.65
N GLU A 67 5.30 5.88 10.12
CA GLU A 67 4.79 6.95 10.97
C GLU A 67 5.46 7.01 12.34
N THR A 68 5.70 5.83 12.94
CA THR A 68 6.18 5.71 14.32
C THR A 68 7.70 5.68 14.42
N GLU A 69 8.40 5.19 13.39
CA GLU A 69 9.85 5.08 13.41
C GLU A 69 10.52 6.08 12.46
N LEU A 70 10.15 6.09 11.18
CA LEU A 70 10.89 6.85 10.16
C LEU A 70 10.55 8.34 10.21
N PHE A 71 9.27 8.68 10.14
CA PHE A 71 8.80 10.06 10.09
C PHE A 71 9.14 10.82 11.37
N THR A 72 9.05 10.16 12.54
CA THR A 72 9.48 10.76 13.80
C THR A 72 10.97 11.09 13.79
N ARG A 73 11.83 10.20 13.25
CA ARG A 73 13.27 10.48 13.13
C ARG A 73 13.56 11.60 12.13
N LEU A 74 12.87 11.64 10.99
CA LEU A 74 13.02 12.72 10.01
C LEU A 74 12.66 14.08 10.63
N GLU A 75 11.59 14.13 11.42
CA GLU A 75 11.20 15.33 12.16
C GLU A 75 12.26 15.77 13.17
N ASP A 76 12.82 14.82 13.93
CA ASP A 76 13.90 15.08 14.89
C ASP A 76 15.19 15.60 14.21
N LEU A 77 15.43 15.19 12.96
CA LEU A 77 16.53 15.67 12.12
C LEU A 77 16.22 17.00 11.39
N GLY A 78 15.00 17.53 11.56
CA GLY A 78 14.56 18.81 11.00
C GLY A 78 13.89 18.73 9.63
N ASP A 79 13.66 17.53 9.08
CA ASP A 79 12.93 17.32 7.83
C ASP A 79 11.44 17.02 8.07
N VAL A 80 10.73 18.08 8.48
CA VAL A 80 9.32 17.99 8.90
C VAL A 80 8.35 17.97 7.70
N GLY A 81 8.80 18.47 6.54
CA GLY A 81 7.92 18.72 5.39
C GLY A 81 7.42 17.45 4.72
N ILE A 82 8.33 16.52 4.44
CA ILE A 82 7.99 15.24 3.78
C ILE A 82 7.20 14.33 4.71
N ALA A 83 7.63 14.22 5.98
CA ALA A 83 6.98 13.42 7.00
C ALA A 83 5.53 13.86 7.23
N ALA A 84 5.28 15.17 7.42
CA ALA A 84 3.93 15.68 7.60
C ALA A 84 3.03 15.42 6.38
N HIS A 85 3.58 15.60 5.17
CA HIS A 85 2.82 15.36 3.94
C HIS A 85 2.41 13.90 3.79
N LEU A 86 3.33 12.95 3.99
CA LEU A 86 3.04 11.51 3.84
C LEU A 86 2.04 11.01 4.89
N ARG A 87 2.13 11.51 6.14
CA ARG A 87 1.10 11.20 7.18
C ARG A 87 -0.31 11.63 6.77
N GLU A 88 -0.46 12.78 6.13
CA GLU A 88 -1.76 13.22 5.62
C GLU A 88 -2.28 12.28 4.52
N GLU A 89 -1.39 11.74 3.69
CA GLU A 89 -1.75 10.76 2.68
C GLU A 89 -2.14 9.42 3.29
N HIS A 90 -1.39 8.92 4.28
CA HIS A 90 -1.73 7.70 5.03
C HIS A 90 -3.11 7.81 5.66
N ALA A 91 -3.41 8.95 6.30
CA ALA A 91 -4.71 9.19 6.92
C ALA A 91 -5.88 9.14 5.93
N ALA A 92 -5.64 9.46 4.65
CA ALA A 92 -6.63 9.36 3.59
C ALA A 92 -6.67 7.95 2.95
N LEU A 93 -5.51 7.32 2.76
CA LEU A 93 -5.35 6.02 2.10
C LEU A 93 -5.82 4.86 2.98
N LEU A 94 -5.52 4.88 4.28
CA LEU A 94 -5.81 3.75 5.17
C LEU A 94 -7.32 3.44 5.26
N PRO A 95 -8.24 4.42 5.44
CA PRO A 95 -9.67 4.15 5.37
C PRO A 95 -10.10 3.62 4.00
N LEU A 96 -9.55 4.17 2.92
CA LEU A 96 -9.88 3.79 1.55
C LEU A 96 -9.49 2.33 1.25
N GLY A 97 -8.27 1.94 1.62
CA GLY A 97 -7.77 0.57 1.53
C GLY A 97 -8.65 -0.42 2.30
N ASN A 98 -9.03 -0.06 3.54
CA ASN A 98 -9.95 -0.88 4.34
C ASN A 98 -11.32 -1.06 3.68
N GLN A 99 -11.88 -0.02 3.07
CA GLN A 99 -13.17 -0.08 2.36
C GLN A 99 -13.11 -1.00 1.13
N VAL A 100 -11.98 -1.02 0.41
CA VAL A 100 -11.74 -1.94 -0.72
C VAL A 100 -11.60 -3.37 -0.22
N ALA A 101 -10.78 -3.60 0.82
CA ALA A 101 -10.56 -4.91 1.40
C ALA A 101 -11.86 -5.55 1.92
N ASP A 102 -12.68 -4.78 2.66
CA ASP A 102 -13.97 -5.25 3.17
C ASP A 102 -14.93 -5.66 2.05
N ARG A 103 -15.00 -4.86 0.98
CA ARG A 103 -15.87 -5.17 -0.16
C ARG A 103 -15.36 -6.36 -0.97
N ALA A 104 -14.03 -6.51 -1.10
CA ALA A 104 -13.45 -7.69 -1.73
C ALA A 104 -13.78 -8.96 -0.93
N ALA A 105 -13.65 -8.91 0.40
CA ALA A 105 -14.04 -10.01 1.29
C ALA A 105 -15.53 -10.34 1.19
N GLN A 106 -16.41 -9.33 1.13
CA GLN A 106 -17.85 -9.55 0.93
C GLN A 106 -18.13 -10.20 -0.43
N ALA A 107 -17.51 -9.72 -1.50
CA ALA A 107 -17.68 -10.26 -2.85
C ALA A 107 -17.21 -11.72 -2.98
N LEU A 108 -16.16 -12.11 -2.27
CA LEU A 108 -15.72 -13.51 -2.21
C LEU A 108 -16.77 -14.45 -1.59
N ASN A 109 -17.64 -13.94 -0.72
CA ASN A 109 -18.67 -14.74 -0.06
C ASN A 109 -19.97 -14.83 -0.87
N SER A 110 -20.40 -13.72 -1.49
CA SER A 110 -21.73 -13.62 -2.10
C SER A 110 -21.74 -13.14 -3.56
N GLY A 111 -20.58 -12.89 -4.16
CA GLY A 111 -20.46 -12.15 -5.41
C GLY A 111 -20.81 -10.67 -5.24
N PHE A 112 -20.80 -9.96 -6.37
CA PHE A 112 -21.19 -8.55 -6.45
C PHE A 112 -22.61 -8.42 -7.01
N THR A 113 -23.46 -7.64 -6.33
CA THR A 113 -24.61 -7.00 -7.00
C THR A 113 -24.13 -5.83 -7.88
N PRO A 114 -24.94 -5.34 -8.84
CA PRO A 114 -24.57 -4.18 -9.66
C PRO A 114 -24.22 -2.93 -8.86
N ASP A 115 -24.92 -2.67 -7.75
CA ASP A 115 -24.64 -1.52 -6.89
C ASP A 115 -23.35 -1.70 -6.10
N GLN A 116 -23.13 -2.89 -5.52
CA GLN A 116 -21.87 -3.21 -4.83
C GLN A 116 -20.66 -3.14 -5.78
N TRP A 117 -20.83 -3.59 -7.02
CA TRP A 117 -19.77 -3.48 -8.03
C TRP A 117 -19.46 -2.02 -8.37
N ARG A 118 -20.49 -1.19 -8.58
CA ARG A 118 -20.30 0.24 -8.85
C ARG A 118 -19.53 0.92 -7.72
N ASP A 119 -19.90 0.64 -6.48
CA ASP A 119 -19.20 1.20 -5.32
C ASP A 119 -17.76 0.67 -5.25
N PHE A 120 -17.56 -0.65 -5.35
CA PHE A 120 -16.23 -1.26 -5.35
C PHE A 120 -15.33 -0.69 -6.45
N HIS A 121 -15.83 -0.58 -7.67
CA HIS A 121 -15.11 0.00 -8.80
C HIS A 121 -14.70 1.44 -8.53
N SER A 122 -15.58 2.24 -7.91
CA SER A 122 -15.25 3.63 -7.55
C SER A 122 -14.15 3.70 -6.49
N TYR A 123 -14.29 2.94 -5.40
CA TYR A 123 -13.30 2.94 -4.31
C TYR A 123 -11.96 2.35 -4.76
N ALA A 124 -11.98 1.26 -5.52
CA ALA A 124 -10.77 0.64 -6.06
C ALA A 124 -10.05 1.59 -7.01
N GLY A 125 -10.78 2.28 -7.92
CA GLY A 125 -10.20 3.26 -8.82
C GLY A 125 -9.50 4.41 -8.07
N GLU A 126 -10.16 4.96 -7.04
CA GLU A 126 -9.55 6.00 -6.21
C GLU A 126 -8.32 5.48 -5.44
N LEU A 127 -8.38 4.25 -4.92
CA LEU A 127 -7.25 3.63 -4.22
C LEU A 127 -6.06 3.46 -5.15
N ILE A 128 -6.29 2.95 -6.37
CA ILE A 128 -5.26 2.72 -7.38
C ILE A 128 -4.53 4.03 -7.68
N GLU A 129 -5.26 5.09 -8.01
CA GLU A 129 -4.66 6.39 -8.36
C GLU A 129 -3.84 6.97 -7.20
N ARG A 130 -4.40 6.98 -5.99
CA ARG A 130 -3.72 7.55 -4.82
C ARG A 130 -2.52 6.72 -4.37
N MET A 131 -2.64 5.40 -4.36
CA MET A 131 -1.58 4.50 -3.90
C MET A 131 -0.37 4.57 -4.85
N PHE A 132 -0.59 4.58 -6.17
CA PHE A 132 0.51 4.78 -7.12
C PHE A 132 1.23 6.11 -6.92
N ALA A 133 0.48 7.20 -6.76
CA ALA A 133 1.06 8.52 -6.56
C ALA A 133 1.84 8.62 -5.24
N HIS A 134 1.34 7.96 -4.18
CA HIS A 134 1.98 7.91 -2.88
C HIS A 134 3.29 7.11 -2.91
N ILE A 135 3.24 5.85 -3.37
CA ILE A 135 4.44 5.00 -3.52
C ILE A 135 5.48 5.69 -4.40
N GLN A 136 5.07 6.35 -5.48
CA GLN A 136 6.01 7.07 -6.34
C GLN A 136 6.77 8.17 -5.59
N LYS A 137 6.12 8.91 -4.68
CA LYS A 137 6.81 9.94 -3.90
C LYS A 137 7.81 9.33 -2.94
N GLU A 138 7.46 8.22 -2.29
CA GLU A 138 8.35 7.57 -1.34
C GLU A 138 9.56 6.98 -2.06
N GLU A 139 9.33 6.26 -3.14
CA GLU A 139 10.38 5.72 -4.01
C GLU A 139 11.34 6.79 -4.54
N MET A 140 10.82 7.97 -4.91
CA MET A 140 11.62 9.03 -5.53
C MET A 140 12.22 10.03 -4.54
N ALA A 141 11.70 10.12 -3.31
CA ALA A 141 12.11 11.13 -2.34
C ALA A 141 12.45 10.53 -0.97
N LEU A 142 11.54 9.77 -0.37
CA LEU A 142 11.75 9.22 0.97
C LEU A 142 12.86 8.18 1.01
N LEU A 143 12.80 7.14 0.16
CA LEU A 143 13.77 6.05 0.19
C LEU A 143 15.20 6.52 -0.13
N PRO A 144 15.45 7.38 -1.14
CA PRO A 144 16.78 7.95 -1.35
C PRO A 144 17.28 8.76 -0.14
N MET A 145 16.40 9.52 0.50
CA MET A 145 16.76 10.28 1.70
C MET A 145 17.14 9.35 2.86
N LEU A 146 16.38 8.28 3.10
CA LEU A 146 16.74 7.27 4.10
C LEU A 146 18.07 6.57 3.76
N ASP A 147 18.32 6.30 2.48
CA ASP A 147 19.56 5.66 2.02
C ASP A 147 20.80 6.50 2.37
N GLU A 148 20.66 7.83 2.31
CA GLU A 148 21.71 8.80 2.62
C GLU A 148 21.84 9.11 4.12
N LEU A 149 20.71 9.21 4.84
CA LEU A 149 20.68 9.69 6.22
C LEU A 149 20.95 8.61 7.27
N LEU A 150 20.56 7.36 7.00
CA LEU A 150 20.75 6.29 7.97
C LEU A 150 22.22 5.88 8.03
N ASP A 151 22.75 5.71 9.25
CA ASP A 151 24.01 5.03 9.47
C ASP A 151 23.82 3.51 9.58
N ASP A 152 24.92 2.75 9.59
CA ASP A 152 24.88 1.28 9.57
C ASP A 152 24.19 0.70 10.82
N GLU A 153 24.33 1.36 11.98
CA GLU A 153 23.75 0.90 13.24
C GLU A 153 22.23 1.12 13.25
N THR A 154 21.78 2.32 12.87
CA THR A 154 20.36 2.67 12.81
C THR A 154 19.63 1.87 11.73
N ASP A 155 20.25 1.67 10.56
CA ASP A 155 19.68 0.84 9.50
C ASP A 155 19.50 -0.62 9.94
N LEU A 156 20.47 -1.17 10.67
CA LEU A 156 20.35 -2.53 11.21
C LEU A 156 19.21 -2.65 12.24
N GLU A 157 19.08 -1.67 13.16
CA GLU A 157 18.00 -1.64 14.14
C GLU A 157 16.62 -1.58 13.46
N LEU A 158 16.45 -0.62 12.54
CA LEU A 158 15.19 -0.38 11.85
C LEU A 158 14.80 -1.56 10.95
N SER A 159 15.72 -2.07 10.14
CA SER A 159 15.44 -3.22 9.27
C SER A 159 15.12 -4.49 10.05
N THR A 160 15.73 -4.70 11.23
CA THR A 160 15.40 -5.83 12.10
C THR A 160 13.97 -5.69 12.64
N ARG A 161 13.62 -4.52 13.20
CA ARG A 161 12.26 -4.25 13.70
C ARG A 161 11.21 -4.42 12.62
N TYR A 162 11.49 -3.92 11.42
CA TYR A 162 10.56 -3.99 10.30
C TYR A 162 10.40 -5.42 9.74
N GLY A 163 11.49 -6.20 9.74
CA GLY A 163 11.43 -7.62 9.39
C GLY A 163 10.62 -8.45 10.39
N GLU A 164 10.51 -8.02 11.65
CA GLU A 164 9.71 -8.72 12.69
C GLU A 164 8.21 -8.35 12.66
N SER A 165 7.81 -7.29 11.93
CA SER A 165 6.40 -6.89 11.78
C SER A 165 5.64 -7.64 10.67
N HIS A 166 6.31 -8.61 10.02
CA HIS A 166 5.79 -9.45 8.94
C HIS A 166 5.91 -10.94 9.31
#